data_AF-A0A8T5P6G6-F1
#
_entry.id   AF-A0A8T5P6G6-F1
#
_cell.length_a   1.000
_cell.length_b   1.000
_cell.length_c   1.000
_cell.angle_alpha   90.00
_cell.angle_beta   90.00
_cell.angle_gamma   90.00
#
_symmetry.space_group_name_H-M   'P 1'
#
loop_
_entity.id
_entity.type
_entity.pdbx_description
1 polymer ?
#
loop_
_entity_poly.entity_id
_entity_poly.type
_entity_poly.pdbx_seq_one_letter_code
_entity_poly.pdbx_strand_id
1 'polypeptide(L)'
;MKRELLNLTVFIFIIGIFAIYLGLGIVTTGQDFSDTGGAFGSEMSVLGGFWSLLGMVLTFLGILCFPMGLGVAAVREWGRKNGAVIIFLISALCLMAGLIVAYFDIMESIIYFVLTVLAIICMQLLREIRTLFELGTGSRKRYEAAPTYREIEHIQKKKAIRYAKDAPRYEKTQTVKCRRCGTVNVQSKTHCMMCGKEL
;
A
#
# COMPACT_ATOMS: atom_id res chain seq x y z
N MET A 1 -3.18 -3.23 13.18
CA MET A 1 -3.06 -3.61 11.75
C MET A 1 -4.14 -4.53 11.20
N LYS A 2 -4.20 -5.85 11.50
CA LYS A 2 -5.16 -6.75 10.79
C LYS A 2 -6.63 -6.31 10.91
N ARG A 3 -7.06 -5.84 12.09
CA ARG A 3 -8.43 -5.37 12.34
C ARG A 3 -8.71 -4.01 11.68
N GLU A 4 -7.74 -3.10 11.62
CA GLU A 4 -7.87 -1.79 10.95
C GLU A 4 -7.96 -1.93 9.43
N LEU A 5 -7.15 -2.81 8.84
CA LEU A 5 -7.25 -3.14 7.40
C LEU A 5 -8.59 -3.79 7.04
N LEU A 6 -9.10 -4.66 7.91
CA LEU A 6 -10.42 -5.25 7.74
C LEU A 6 -11.51 -4.16 7.77
N ASN A 7 -11.48 -3.28 8.78
CA ASN A 7 -12.44 -2.18 8.91
C ASN A 7 -12.40 -1.23 7.70
N LEU A 8 -11.20 -0.87 7.22
CA LEU A 8 -11.05 -0.05 6.02
C LEU A 8 -11.61 -0.75 4.77
N THR A 9 -11.36 -2.06 4.63
CA THR A 9 -11.87 -2.85 3.50
C THR A 9 -13.40 -2.88 3.49
N VAL A 10 -14.02 -3.12 4.65
CA VAL A 10 -15.48 -3.08 4.81
C VAL A 10 -16.01 -1.70 4.48
N PHE A 11 -15.34 -0.64 4.95
CA PHE A 11 -15.74 0.74 4.66
C PHE A 11 -15.69 1.07 3.16
N ILE A 12 -14.66 0.61 2.44
CA ILE A 12 -14.55 0.75 0.98
C ILE A 12 -15.70 0.03 0.26
N PHE A 13 -16.10 -1.16 0.73
CA PHE A 13 -17.23 -1.88 0.15
C PHE A 13 -18.56 -1.17 0.39
N ILE A 14 -18.77 -0.60 1.58
CA ILE A 14 -19.96 0.20 1.86
C ILE A 14 -20.04 1.38 0.89
N ILE A 15 -18.95 2.13 0.72
CA ILE A 15 -18.89 3.24 -0.25
C ILE A 15 -19.19 2.75 -1.67
N GLY A 16 -18.63 1.61 -2.07
CA GLY A 16 -18.88 0.99 -3.37
C GLY A 16 -20.36 0.67 -3.61
N ILE A 17 -21.02 0.03 -2.64
CA ILE A 17 -22.46 -0.31 -2.72
C ILE A 17 -23.31 0.95 -2.83
N PHE A 18 -23.05 1.95 -1.99
CA PHE A 18 -23.80 3.21 -2.06
C PHE A 18 -23.56 3.97 -3.36
N ALA A 19 -22.33 3.97 -3.89
CA ALA A 19 -22.03 4.59 -5.18
C ALA A 19 -22.76 3.88 -6.33
N ILE A 20 -22.88 2.55 -6.30
CA ILE A 20 -23.70 1.79 -7.25
C ILE A 20 -25.17 2.18 -7.13
N TYR A 21 -25.71 2.19 -5.91
CA TYR A 21 -27.11 2.53 -5.67
C TYR A 21 -27.46 3.93 -6.19
N LEU A 22 -26.67 4.93 -5.83
CA LEU A 22 -26.86 6.30 -6.29
C LEU A 22 -26.61 6.44 -7.79
N GLY A 23 -25.60 5.76 -8.34
CA GLY A 23 -25.31 5.74 -9.77
C GLY A 23 -26.49 5.21 -10.59
N LEU A 24 -27.12 4.13 -10.14
CA LEU A 24 -28.32 3.58 -10.78
C LEU A 24 -29.52 4.54 -10.68
N GLY A 25 -29.71 5.19 -9.52
CA GLY A 25 -30.75 6.22 -9.36
C GLY A 25 -30.57 7.38 -10.34
N ILE A 26 -29.34 7.88 -10.49
CA ILE A 26 -29.00 8.93 -11.46
C ILE A 26 -29.28 8.46 -12.90
N VAL A 27 -28.99 7.19 -13.23
CA VAL A 27 -29.29 6.63 -14.55
C VAL A 27 -30.79 6.65 -14.84
N THR A 28 -31.61 6.19 -13.89
CA THR A 28 -33.07 6.17 -14.06
C THR A 28 -33.63 7.57 -14.23
N THR A 29 -33.19 8.52 -13.41
CA THR A 29 -33.64 9.91 -13.53
C THR A 29 -33.23 10.53 -14.87
N GLY A 30 -32.03 10.21 -15.38
CA GLY A 30 -31.58 10.66 -16.70
C GLY A 30 -32.44 10.12 -17.85
N GLN A 31 -32.91 8.87 -17.74
CA GLN A 31 -33.83 8.29 -18.73
C GLN A 31 -35.20 8.98 -18.69
N ASP A 32 -35.75 9.22 -17.49
CA ASP A 32 -37.02 9.93 -17.33
C ASP A 32 -36.97 11.36 -17.91
N PHE A 33 -35.84 12.06 -17.75
CA PHE A 33 -35.62 13.38 -18.37
C PHE A 33 -35.50 13.32 -19.90
N SER A 34 -34.91 12.26 -20.44
CA SER A 34 -34.82 12.07 -21.89
C SER A 34 -36.20 11.81 -22.51
N ASP A 35 -37.07 11.11 -21.80
CA ASP A 35 -38.36 10.65 -22.32
C ASP A 35 -39.49 11.68 -22.17
N THR A 36 -39.32 12.72 -21.35
CA THR A 36 -40.30 13.80 -21.11
C THR A 36 -40.39 14.85 -22.22
N GLY A 37 -39.89 14.54 -23.42
CA GLY A 37 -39.71 15.45 -24.57
C GLY A 37 -40.96 16.22 -25.01
N GLY A 38 -41.14 17.42 -24.47
CA GLY A 38 -42.01 18.49 -24.97
C GLY A 38 -41.28 19.45 -25.93
N ALA A 39 -41.63 20.74 -25.93
CA ALA A 39 -41.08 21.77 -26.81
C ALA A 39 -39.54 21.97 -26.74
N PHE A 40 -38.87 21.39 -25.73
CA PHE A 40 -37.42 21.41 -25.53
C PHE A 40 -36.78 20.01 -25.73
N GLY A 41 -37.40 19.12 -26.50
CA GLY A 41 -37.02 17.70 -26.59
C GLY A 41 -35.55 17.42 -26.97
N SER A 42 -34.91 18.27 -27.78
CA SER A 42 -33.49 18.12 -28.10
C SER A 42 -32.56 18.51 -26.94
N GLU A 43 -32.96 19.48 -26.11
CA GLU A 43 -32.16 19.93 -24.97
C GLU A 43 -32.33 18.98 -23.77
N MET A 44 -33.57 18.53 -23.53
CA MET A 44 -33.88 17.56 -22.48
C MET A 44 -33.28 16.18 -22.74
N SER A 45 -33.22 15.72 -23.99
CA SER A 45 -32.53 14.46 -24.34
C SER A 45 -31.02 14.54 -24.15
N VAL A 46 -30.39 15.67 -24.46
CA VAL A 46 -28.95 15.88 -24.20
C VAL A 46 -28.67 15.92 -22.69
N LEU A 47 -29.52 16.61 -21.92
CA LEU A 47 -29.40 16.67 -20.46
C LEU A 47 -29.62 15.28 -19.83
N GLY A 48 -30.65 14.55 -20.25
CA GLY A 48 -30.93 13.19 -19.80
C GLY A 48 -29.78 12.22 -20.12
N GLY A 49 -29.24 12.30 -21.34
CA GLY A 49 -28.07 11.51 -21.75
C GLY A 49 -26.82 11.81 -20.90
N PHE A 50 -26.59 13.08 -20.55
CA PHE A 50 -25.52 13.47 -19.64
C PHE A 50 -25.71 12.87 -18.23
N TRP A 51 -26.92 12.94 -17.68
CA TRP A 51 -27.27 12.34 -16.39
C TRP A 51 -27.05 10.83 -16.38
N SER A 52 -27.54 10.12 -17.41
CA SER A 52 -27.33 8.69 -17.52
C SER A 52 -25.86 8.32 -17.66
N LEU A 53 -25.07 9.10 -18.41
CA LEU A 53 -23.62 8.89 -18.50
C LEU A 53 -22.93 9.07 -17.14
N LEU A 54 -23.26 10.13 -16.42
CA LEU A 54 -22.71 10.40 -15.10
C LEU A 54 -23.03 9.26 -14.10
N GLY A 55 -24.26 8.77 -14.13
CA GLY A 55 -24.71 7.64 -13.30
C GLY A 55 -24.01 6.33 -13.65
N MET A 56 -23.80 6.05 -14.94
CA MET A 56 -23.03 4.89 -15.40
C MET A 56 -21.57 4.95 -14.92
N VAL A 57 -20.92 6.11 -15.02
CA VAL A 57 -19.55 6.31 -14.53
C VAL A 57 -19.46 6.09 -13.03
N LEU A 58 -20.40 6.65 -12.25
CA LEU A 58 -20.46 6.46 -10.81
C LEU A 58 -20.66 4.99 -10.43
N THR A 59 -21.55 4.29 -11.15
CA THR A 59 -21.80 2.86 -10.96
C THR A 59 -20.54 2.04 -11.23
N PHE A 60 -19.83 2.34 -12.32
CA PHE A 60 -18.58 1.67 -12.67
C PHE A 60 -17.49 1.90 -11.60
N LEU A 61 -17.35 3.13 -11.12
CA LEU A 61 -16.42 3.45 -10.02
C LEU A 61 -16.80 2.73 -8.72
N GLY A 62 -18.10 2.60 -8.42
CA GLY A 62 -18.60 1.80 -7.30
C GLY A 62 -18.24 0.31 -7.43
N ILE A 63 -18.33 -0.26 -8.64
CA ILE A 63 -17.87 -1.63 -8.91
C ILE A 63 -16.36 -1.76 -8.71
N LEU A 64 -15.57 -0.75 -9.08
CA LEU A 64 -14.12 -0.75 -8.86
C LEU A 64 -13.70 -0.68 -7.37
N CYS A 65 -14.59 -0.27 -6.47
CA CYS A 65 -14.33 -0.35 -5.03
C CYS A 65 -14.15 -1.80 -4.53
N PHE A 66 -14.76 -2.80 -5.19
CA PHE A 66 -14.64 -4.20 -4.80
C PHE A 66 -13.23 -4.79 -5.03
N PRO A 67 -12.65 -4.76 -6.26
CA PRO A 67 -11.28 -5.20 -6.47
C PRO A 67 -10.28 -4.31 -5.71
N MET A 68 -10.61 -3.03 -5.47
CA MET A 68 -9.78 -2.15 -4.65
C MET A 68 -9.76 -2.60 -3.19
N GLY A 69 -10.91 -2.85 -2.56
CA GLY A 69 -11.00 -3.32 -1.18
C GLY A 69 -10.32 -4.68 -0.99
N LEU A 70 -10.51 -5.61 -1.94
CA LEU A 70 -9.75 -6.87 -1.97
C LEU A 70 -8.25 -6.64 -2.11
N GLY A 71 -7.84 -5.67 -2.93
CA GLY A 71 -6.44 -5.28 -3.10
C GLY A 71 -5.82 -4.71 -1.81
N VAL A 72 -6.59 -3.92 -1.05
CA VAL A 72 -6.20 -3.41 0.27
C VAL A 72 -6.06 -4.55 1.28
N ALA A 73 -7.04 -5.46 1.35
CA ALA A 73 -6.99 -6.62 2.24
C ALA A 73 -5.83 -7.58 1.92
N ALA A 74 -5.55 -7.80 0.63
CA ALA A 74 -4.48 -8.67 0.15
C ALA A 74 -3.11 -7.97 0.06
N VAL A 75 -3.01 -6.70 0.44
CA VAL A 75 -1.79 -5.88 0.34
C VAL A 75 -1.19 -5.89 -1.09
N ARG A 76 -2.05 -5.90 -2.10
CA ARG A 76 -1.66 -5.84 -3.52
C ARG A 76 -1.42 -4.39 -3.95
N GLU A 77 -0.42 -4.21 -4.80
CA GLU A 77 0.04 -2.87 -5.20
C GLU A 77 -1.00 -2.05 -5.98
N TRP A 78 -1.86 -2.72 -6.75
CA TRP A 78 -2.88 -2.08 -7.59
C TRP A 78 -3.95 -1.34 -6.76
N GLY A 79 -4.54 -2.01 -5.77
CA GLY A 79 -5.56 -1.41 -4.89
C GLY A 79 -5.00 -0.23 -4.08
N ARG A 80 -3.70 -0.29 -3.73
CA ARG A 80 -3.01 0.79 -3.01
C ARG A 80 -2.69 2.01 -3.88
N LYS A 81 -2.21 1.81 -5.11
CA LYS A 81 -1.82 2.92 -6.01
C LYS A 81 -3.04 3.65 -6.57
N ASN A 82 -4.06 2.89 -6.95
CA ASN A 82 -5.23 3.44 -7.65
C ASN A 82 -6.41 3.74 -6.72
N GLY A 83 -6.44 3.17 -5.51
CA GLY A 83 -7.60 3.30 -4.62
C GLY A 83 -7.90 4.72 -4.15
N ALA A 84 -6.87 5.52 -3.85
CA ALA A 84 -7.06 6.93 -3.48
C ALA A 84 -7.62 7.76 -4.65
N VAL A 85 -7.23 7.43 -5.89
CA VAL A 85 -7.72 8.12 -7.10
C VAL A 85 -9.17 7.74 -7.37
N ILE A 86 -9.52 6.45 -7.27
CA ILE A 86 -10.90 5.97 -7.46
C ILE A 86 -11.84 6.65 -6.46
N ILE A 87 -11.49 6.66 -5.18
CA ILE A 87 -12.30 7.31 -4.14
C ILE A 87 -12.37 8.83 -4.33
N PHE A 88 -11.29 9.46 -4.81
CA PHE A 88 -11.32 10.88 -5.18
C PHE A 88 -12.33 11.15 -6.30
N LEU A 89 -12.33 10.34 -7.36
CA LEU A 89 -13.29 10.47 -8.45
C LEU A 89 -14.73 10.27 -7.97
N ILE A 90 -14.98 9.29 -7.10
CA ILE A 90 -16.30 9.09 -6.47
C ILE A 90 -16.70 10.34 -5.69
N SER A 91 -15.81 10.88 -4.84
CA SER A 91 -16.12 12.08 -4.06
C SER A 91 -16.41 13.30 -4.93
N ALA A 92 -15.67 13.48 -6.03
CA ALA A 92 -15.86 14.59 -6.95
C ALA A 92 -17.18 14.47 -7.71
N LEU A 93 -17.52 13.27 -8.18
CA LEU A 93 -18.79 13.01 -8.86
C LEU A 93 -19.98 13.13 -7.92
N CYS A 94 -19.88 12.64 -6.68
CA CYS A 94 -20.93 12.82 -5.68
C CYS A 94 -21.11 14.28 -5.29
N LEU A 95 -20.03 15.07 -5.20
CA LEU A 95 -20.14 16.50 -4.95
C LEU A 95 -20.86 17.21 -6.11
N MET A 96 -20.46 16.92 -7.35
CA MET A 96 -21.10 17.50 -8.54
C MET A 96 -22.58 17.09 -8.63
N ALA A 97 -22.89 15.80 -8.48
CA ALA A 97 -24.25 15.31 -8.47
C ALA A 97 -25.07 15.94 -7.33
N GLY A 98 -24.50 16.02 -6.12
CA GLY A 98 -25.15 16.65 -4.97
C GLY A 98 -25.44 18.13 -5.19
N LEU A 99 -24.52 18.90 -5.77
CA LEU A 99 -24.73 20.31 -6.10
C LEU A 99 -25.84 20.50 -7.13
N ILE A 100 -25.90 19.61 -8.14
CA ILE A 100 -26.94 19.69 -9.17
C ILE A 100 -28.30 19.25 -8.60
N VAL A 101 -28.35 18.16 -7.82
CA VAL A 101 -29.60 17.70 -7.19
C VAL A 101 -30.10 18.71 -6.16
N ALA A 102 -29.21 19.39 -5.42
CA ALA A 102 -29.58 20.42 -4.45
C ALA A 102 -30.36 21.59 -5.07
N TYR A 103 -30.19 21.83 -6.37
CA TYR A 103 -31.00 22.81 -7.10
C TYR A 103 -32.48 22.40 -7.18
N PHE A 104 -32.76 21.10 -7.27
CA PHE A 104 -34.11 20.56 -7.43
C PHE A 104 -34.73 20.08 -6.10
N ASP A 105 -33.97 19.32 -5.31
CA ASP A 105 -34.37 18.80 -4.01
C ASP A 105 -33.19 18.79 -3.04
N ILE A 106 -33.27 19.67 -2.03
CA ILE A 106 -32.26 19.77 -0.97
C ILE A 106 -32.21 18.48 -0.15
N MET A 107 -33.35 17.85 0.15
CA MET A 107 -33.40 16.67 1.01
C MET A 107 -32.74 15.46 0.34
N GLU A 108 -32.97 15.28 -0.97
CA GLU A 108 -32.31 14.23 -1.74
C GLU A 108 -30.80 14.50 -1.90
N SER A 109 -30.41 15.77 -2.03
CA SER A 109 -28.99 16.15 -2.17
C SER A 109 -28.12 15.80 -0.96
N ILE A 110 -28.70 15.74 0.25
CA ILE A 110 -27.99 15.45 1.50
C ILE A 110 -27.25 14.10 1.40
N ILE A 111 -27.87 13.10 0.77
CA ILE A 111 -27.29 11.75 0.66
C ILE A 111 -25.97 11.79 -0.12
N TYR A 112 -25.90 12.60 -1.19
CA TYR A 112 -24.70 12.79 -2.00
C TYR A 112 -23.59 13.52 -1.24
N PHE A 113 -23.94 14.54 -0.45
CA PHE A 113 -22.97 15.24 0.40
C PHE A 113 -22.43 14.35 1.51
N VAL A 114 -23.28 13.55 2.15
CA VAL A 114 -22.85 12.55 3.15
C VAL A 114 -21.86 11.56 2.53
N LEU A 115 -22.16 11.05 1.33
CA LEU A 115 -21.26 10.15 0.63
C LEU A 115 -19.91 10.81 0.30
N THR A 116 -19.95 12.09 -0.09
CA THR A 116 -18.75 12.88 -0.38
C THR A 116 -17.86 13.00 0.85
N VAL A 117 -18.44 13.30 2.02
CA VAL A 117 -17.69 13.38 3.29
C VAL A 117 -17.10 12.01 3.66
N LEU A 118 -17.89 10.93 3.57
CA LEU A 118 -17.42 9.57 3.84
C LEU A 118 -16.28 9.15 2.91
N ALA A 119 -16.36 9.49 1.63
CA ALA A 119 -15.31 9.24 0.64
C ALA A 119 -14.03 10.03 0.96
N ILE A 120 -14.13 11.30 1.36
CA ILE A 120 -12.99 12.10 1.80
C ILE A 120 -12.33 11.48 3.04
N ILE A 121 -13.11 11.07 4.04
CA ILE A 121 -12.58 10.38 5.24
C ILE A 121 -11.86 9.09 4.83
N CYS A 122 -12.46 8.29 3.94
CA CYS A 122 -11.85 7.07 3.43
C CYS A 122 -10.50 7.35 2.73
N MET A 123 -10.43 8.43 1.96
CA MET A 123 -9.22 8.84 1.27
C MET A 123 -8.11 9.23 2.23
N GLN A 124 -8.42 9.97 3.30
CA GLN A 124 -7.43 10.33 4.32
C GLN A 124 -6.89 9.09 5.02
N LEU A 125 -7.77 8.16 5.41
CA LEU A 125 -7.36 6.88 6.01
C LEU A 125 -6.46 6.06 5.06
N LEU A 126 -6.75 6.04 3.77
CA LEU A 126 -5.90 5.36 2.77
C LEU A 126 -4.53 6.03 2.61
N ARG A 127 -4.44 7.36 2.72
CA ARG A 127 -3.17 8.10 2.67
C ARG A 127 -2.31 7.82 3.90
N GLU A 128 -2.89 7.83 5.09
CA GLU A 128 -2.18 7.49 6.34
C GLU A 128 -1.67 6.04 6.33
N ILE A 129 -2.49 5.12 5.82
CA ILE A 129 -2.09 3.73 5.70
C ILE A 129 -0.97 3.56 4.66
N ARG A 130 -1.00 4.33 3.57
CA ARG A 130 0.08 4.33 2.57
C ARG A 130 1.41 4.77 3.19
N THR A 131 1.44 5.84 3.99
CA THR A 131 2.69 6.31 4.65
C THR A 131 3.21 5.29 5.67
N LEU A 132 2.32 4.67 6.46
CA LEU A 132 2.66 3.58 7.37
C LEU A 132 3.23 2.35 6.64
N PHE A 133 2.68 1.99 5.48
CA PHE A 133 3.21 0.91 4.66
C PHE A 133 4.49 1.28 3.90
N GLU A 134 4.72 2.54 3.52
CA GLU A 134 6.00 2.97 2.93
C GLU A 134 7.13 2.90 3.98
N LEU A 135 6.85 3.27 5.23
CA LEU A 135 7.72 3.03 6.38
C LEU A 135 7.93 1.52 6.65
N GLY A 136 6.86 0.73 6.58
CA GLY A 136 6.90 -0.73 6.77
C GLY A 136 7.53 -1.51 5.62
N THR A 137 7.47 -1.02 4.38
CA THR A 137 8.07 -1.64 3.19
C THR A 137 9.53 -1.23 3.00
N GLY A 138 10.00 -0.14 3.62
CA GLY A 138 11.43 0.05 3.89
C GLY A 138 11.99 -1.09 4.75
N SER A 139 11.23 -1.55 5.74
CA SER A 139 11.55 -2.75 6.51
C SER A 139 11.27 -4.05 5.74
N ARG A 140 10.19 -4.17 4.96
CA ARG A 140 9.87 -5.39 4.21
C ARG A 140 10.80 -5.65 3.03
N LYS A 141 11.28 -4.60 2.34
CA LYS A 141 12.39 -4.71 1.40
C LYS A 141 13.70 -5.08 2.10
N ARG A 142 13.92 -4.68 3.36
CA ARG A 142 15.03 -5.21 4.18
C ARG A 142 14.82 -6.66 4.63
N TYR A 143 13.58 -7.13 4.78
CA TYR A 143 13.27 -8.53 5.11
C TYR A 143 13.28 -9.46 3.87
N GLU A 144 12.95 -8.95 2.68
CA GLU A 144 13.06 -9.69 1.40
C GLU A 144 14.47 -9.57 0.79
N ALA A 145 15.22 -8.49 1.07
CA ALA A 145 16.65 -8.38 0.77
C ALA A 145 17.57 -8.83 1.93
N ALA A 146 17.01 -9.42 2.99
CA ALA A 146 17.78 -10.25 3.91
C ALA A 146 17.78 -11.66 3.33
N PRO A 147 18.80 -12.07 2.54
CA PRO A 147 18.99 -13.48 2.28
C PRO A 147 19.10 -14.16 3.65
N THR A 148 18.07 -14.91 3.98
CA THR A 148 18.16 -16.16 4.73
C THR A 148 19.36 -16.21 5.70
N TYR A 149 19.24 -15.56 6.86
CA TYR A 149 20.20 -15.74 7.95
C TYR A 149 20.41 -17.24 8.25
N ARG A 150 19.37 -18.07 8.07
CA ARG A 150 19.48 -19.53 8.17
C ARG A 150 20.33 -20.17 7.06
N GLU A 151 20.26 -19.68 5.82
CA GLU A 151 20.98 -20.28 4.69
C GLU A 151 22.44 -19.81 4.66
N ILE A 152 22.71 -18.56 5.04
CA ILE A 152 24.08 -18.09 5.28
C ILE A 152 24.70 -18.84 6.47
N GLU A 153 23.97 -19.07 7.57
CA GLU A 153 24.49 -19.85 8.70
C GLU A 153 24.78 -21.31 8.31
N HIS A 154 23.92 -21.94 7.49
CA HIS A 154 24.16 -23.29 6.97
C HIS A 154 25.33 -23.36 5.97
N ILE A 155 25.48 -22.36 5.09
CA ILE A 155 26.60 -22.26 4.14
C ILE A 155 27.91 -21.99 4.89
N GLN A 156 27.91 -21.12 5.90
CA GLN A 156 29.08 -20.84 6.72
C GLN A 156 29.46 -22.05 7.59
N LYS A 157 28.50 -22.76 8.20
CA LYS A 157 28.77 -24.04 8.90
C LYS A 157 29.38 -25.07 7.94
N LYS A 158 28.84 -25.23 6.73
CA LYS A 158 29.41 -26.18 5.73
C LYS A 158 30.80 -25.76 5.22
N LYS A 159 31.09 -24.46 5.13
CA LYS A 159 32.44 -23.97 4.80
C LYS A 159 33.40 -24.17 5.98
N ALA A 160 33.01 -23.82 7.21
CA ALA A 160 33.83 -24.00 8.41
C ALA A 160 34.19 -25.47 8.66
N ILE A 161 33.27 -26.42 8.41
CA ILE A 161 33.54 -27.86 8.53
C ILE A 161 34.54 -28.33 7.47
N ARG A 162 34.50 -27.77 6.24
CA ARG A 162 35.48 -28.07 5.20
C ARG A 162 36.87 -27.52 5.55
N TYR A 163 36.95 -26.27 5.99
CA TYR A 163 38.22 -25.69 6.46
C TYR A 163 38.79 -26.39 7.70
N ALA A 164 37.95 -26.95 8.56
CA ALA A 164 38.41 -27.76 9.71
C ALA A 164 38.90 -29.16 9.31
N LYS A 165 38.41 -29.71 8.17
CA LYS A 165 38.86 -31.00 7.63
C LYS A 165 40.21 -30.88 6.89
N ASP A 166 40.45 -29.74 6.28
CA ASP A 166 41.67 -29.46 5.49
C ASP A 166 42.70 -28.63 6.28
N ALA A 167 42.43 -28.29 7.54
CA ALA A 167 43.40 -27.62 8.40
C ALA A 167 44.51 -28.62 8.80
N PRO A 168 45.78 -28.36 8.49
CA PRO A 168 46.87 -29.11 9.10
C PRO A 168 46.73 -28.95 10.63
N ARG A 169 46.88 -30.04 11.38
CA ARG A 169 46.97 -30.00 12.85
C ARG A 169 48.12 -29.05 13.20
N TYR A 170 47.80 -27.79 13.49
CA TYR A 170 48.74 -26.86 14.08
C TYR A 170 48.97 -27.33 15.52
N GLU A 171 50.11 -28.00 15.73
CA GLU A 171 50.71 -28.10 17.05
C GLU A 171 50.69 -26.72 17.70
N LYS A 172 50.37 -26.67 19.00
CA LYS A 172 50.34 -25.45 19.80
C LYS A 172 51.69 -24.74 19.71
N THR A 173 51.84 -23.87 18.72
CA THR A 173 52.98 -22.96 18.64
C THR A 173 52.93 -22.10 19.88
N GLN A 174 53.87 -22.35 20.79
CA GLN A 174 54.05 -21.55 21.99
C GLN A 174 54.22 -20.07 21.57
N THR A 175 53.50 -19.19 22.25
CA THR A 175 53.52 -17.75 21.98
C THR A 175 54.10 -17.00 23.16
N VAL A 176 54.87 -15.95 22.90
CA VAL A 176 55.49 -15.07 23.89
C VAL A 176 54.97 -13.65 23.69
N LYS A 177 54.60 -12.98 24.78
CA LYS A 177 54.16 -11.57 24.76
C LYS A 177 55.36 -10.65 24.87
N CYS A 178 55.47 -9.68 23.97
CA CYS A 178 56.45 -8.61 24.08
C CYS A 178 56.15 -7.75 25.33
N ARG A 179 57.13 -7.58 26.21
CA ARG A 179 56.98 -6.76 27.42
C ARG A 179 56.71 -5.28 27.15
N ARG A 180 57.08 -4.76 25.97
CA ARG A 180 56.99 -3.33 25.65
C ARG A 180 55.67 -2.91 25.01
N CYS A 181 55.17 -3.68 24.05
CA CYS A 181 53.94 -3.34 23.31
C CYS A 181 52.81 -4.35 23.49
N GLY A 182 53.02 -5.42 24.28
CA GLY A 182 52.00 -6.41 24.60
C GLY A 182 51.63 -7.35 23.45
N THR A 183 52.25 -7.19 22.26
CA THR A 183 51.98 -8.02 21.09
C THR A 183 52.39 -9.47 21.35
N VAL A 184 51.49 -10.40 21.03
CA VAL A 184 51.73 -11.84 21.08
C VAL A 184 52.52 -12.25 19.83
N ASN A 185 53.72 -12.77 20.02
CA ASN A 185 54.59 -13.25 18.94
C ASN A 185 54.79 -14.76 19.07
N VAL A 186 55.12 -15.41 17.95
CA VAL A 186 55.48 -16.83 17.95
C VAL A 186 56.87 -16.98 18.58
N GLN A 187 57.05 -17.95 19.48
CA GLN A 187 58.29 -18.13 20.27
C GLN A 187 59.54 -18.37 19.41
N SER A 188 59.39 -18.75 18.14
CA SER A 188 60.50 -18.89 17.18
C SER A 188 61.12 -17.55 16.76
N LYS A 189 60.55 -16.40 17.15
CA LYS A 189 61.08 -15.08 16.82
C LYS A 189 61.85 -14.48 17.99
N THR A 190 63.06 -14.01 17.72
CA THR A 190 63.89 -13.27 18.68
C THR A 190 63.46 -11.82 18.83
N HIS A 191 62.74 -11.26 17.86
CA HIS A 191 62.32 -9.85 17.83
C HIS A 191 60.81 -9.73 17.60
N CYS A 192 60.20 -8.76 18.27
CA CYS A 192 58.78 -8.47 18.19
C CYS A 192 58.42 -7.93 16.81
N MET A 193 57.46 -8.57 16.14
CA MET A 193 57.03 -8.22 14.78
C MET A 193 56.46 -6.80 14.66
N MET A 194 56.01 -6.20 15.76
CA MET A 194 55.41 -4.87 15.76
C MET A 194 56.36 -3.73 16.13
N CYS A 195 57.39 -3.99 16.94
CA CYS A 195 58.23 -2.92 17.47
C CYS A 195 59.73 -3.16 17.29
N GLY A 196 60.13 -4.31 16.71
CA GLY A 196 61.52 -4.64 16.41
C GLY A 196 62.41 -4.84 17.64
N LYS A 197 61.86 -4.83 18.86
CA LYS A 197 62.61 -5.10 20.09
C LYS A 197 62.69 -6.59 20.37
N GLU A 198 63.77 -7.01 21.03
CA GLU A 198 63.92 -8.39 21.51
C GLU A 198 62.74 -8.83 22.38
N LEU A 199 62.29 -10.07 22.17
CA LEU A 199 61.10 -10.68 22.78
C LEU A 199 61.38 -11.30 24.14
#